data_AF-A0A6I2SGQ0-F1
#
_entry.id   AF-A0A6I2SGQ0-F1
#
_cell.length_a   1.000
_cell.length_b   1.000
_cell.length_c   1.000
_cell.angle_alpha   90.00
_cell.angle_beta   90.00
_cell.angle_gamma   90.00
#
_symmetry.space_group_name_H-M   'P 1'
#
loop_
_entity.id
_entity.type
_entity.pdbx_description
1 polymer ?
#
loop_
_entity_poly.entity_id
_entity_poly.type
_entity_poly.pdbx_seq_one_letter_code
_entity_poly.pdbx_strand_id
1 'polypeptide(L)'
;MLTMQNIKTHYFFTDSDALLLRELRPMAEGHQDRMVDEFYDYLLGIPETATLLKDSVTLQHLKETLKKWFIDLFSGTYDNQYLLTLQRVGLAHVRVGLNAHFVNAAMNVVRRFVIELLQEHYPNIQERRKFRNAAEKIIDINLDILSASYQEEELKKVFLSRSLESKLIKAAERFTYGLNLILVIALAGVSLGVVALFVWDILHIFRGDVEKGILGALGTLLIIWMMIELMDNEIKTLKGGKFNILVFIGVIIVALIREILISTLRHDMLETQIFLAGTLLILGIVYFLVSKSQQERT
;
A
#
# COMPACT_ATOMS: atom_id res chain seq x y z
N MET A 1 -21.98 9.46 -16.05
CA MET A 1 -22.55 9.91 -14.75
C MET A 1 -24.03 9.61 -14.77
N LEU A 2 -24.58 9.05 -13.68
CA LEU A 2 -26.02 8.83 -13.54
C LEU A 2 -26.74 10.18 -13.50
N THR A 3 -27.85 10.32 -14.23
CA THR A 3 -28.74 11.48 -14.12
C THR A 3 -29.76 11.24 -13.02
N MET A 4 -30.38 12.31 -12.52
CA MET A 4 -31.45 12.17 -11.52
C MET A 4 -32.61 11.31 -12.05
N GLN A 5 -32.88 11.36 -13.36
CA GLN A 5 -33.91 10.52 -13.99
C GLN A 5 -33.57 9.03 -13.93
N ASN A 6 -32.30 8.66 -14.17
CA ASN A 6 -31.86 7.26 -14.07
C ASN A 6 -31.99 6.75 -12.63
N ILE A 7 -31.58 7.56 -11.65
CA ILE A 7 -31.69 7.21 -10.22
C ILE A 7 -33.16 7.00 -9.84
N LYS A 8 -34.05 7.95 -10.17
CA LYS A 8 -35.50 7.80 -9.93
C LYS A 8 -36.06 6.51 -10.51
N THR A 9 -35.65 6.15 -11.73
CA THR A 9 -36.09 4.92 -12.40
C THR A 9 -35.69 3.68 -11.61
N HIS A 10 -34.46 3.60 -11.11
CA HIS A 10 -33.99 2.45 -10.32
C HIS A 10 -34.71 2.31 -8.97
N TYR A 11 -35.12 3.42 -8.36
CA TYR A 11 -35.85 3.44 -7.08
C TYR A 11 -37.38 3.39 -7.25
N PHE A 12 -37.88 3.20 -8.47
CA PHE A 12 -39.30 3.29 -8.79
C PHE A 12 -39.94 4.58 -8.25
N PHE A 13 -39.19 5.69 -8.28
CA PHE A 13 -39.62 7.01 -7.83
C PHE A 13 -40.34 7.72 -8.97
N THR A 14 -41.61 8.03 -8.75
CA THR A 14 -42.53 8.59 -9.74
C THR A 14 -42.95 10.02 -9.39
N ASP A 15 -43.62 10.70 -10.30
CA ASP A 15 -44.18 12.03 -10.02
C ASP A 15 -45.23 11.99 -8.91
N SER A 16 -45.92 10.86 -8.72
CA SER A 16 -46.84 10.68 -7.59
C SER A 16 -46.09 10.69 -6.25
N ASP A 17 -44.88 10.11 -6.18
CA ASP A 17 -44.08 10.16 -4.95
C ASP A 17 -43.65 11.60 -4.66
N ALA A 18 -43.29 12.37 -5.70
CA ALA A 18 -42.92 13.78 -5.54
C ALA A 18 -44.07 14.65 -5.04
N LEU A 19 -45.29 14.42 -5.54
CA LEU A 19 -46.49 15.11 -5.06
C LEU A 19 -46.80 14.78 -3.59
N LEU A 20 -46.74 13.51 -3.21
CA LEU A 20 -46.93 13.07 -1.83
C LEU A 20 -45.89 13.71 -0.90
N LEU A 21 -44.62 13.79 -1.31
CA LEU A 21 -43.59 14.45 -0.52
C LEU A 21 -43.84 15.95 -0.38
N ARG A 22 -44.34 16.62 -1.43
CA ARG A 22 -44.73 18.03 -1.36
C ARG A 22 -45.87 18.27 -0.38
N GLU A 23 -46.83 17.35 -0.30
CA GLU A 23 -47.93 17.42 0.67
C GLU A 23 -47.47 17.31 2.13
N LEU A 24 -46.38 16.57 2.38
CA LEU A 24 -45.79 16.45 3.72
C LEU A 24 -45.00 17.70 4.15
N ARG A 25 -44.69 18.61 3.23
CA ARG A 25 -43.81 19.76 3.49
C ARG A 25 -44.27 20.65 4.65
N PRO A 26 -45.55 21.09 4.76
CA PRO A 26 -45.98 21.94 5.88
C PRO A 26 -45.81 21.25 7.25
N MET A 27 -46.04 19.94 7.28
CA MET A 27 -45.83 19.12 8.47
C MET A 27 -44.33 19.05 8.82
N ALA A 28 -43.46 18.86 7.83
CA ALA A 28 -42.00 18.86 8.03
C ALA A 28 -41.50 20.24 8.51
N GLU A 29 -41.99 21.34 7.94
CA GLU A 29 -41.65 22.71 8.35
C GLU A 29 -42.04 22.99 9.81
N GLY A 30 -43.19 22.47 10.26
CA GLY A 30 -43.63 22.58 11.66
C GLY A 30 -42.77 21.79 12.67
N HIS A 31 -41.97 20.83 12.22
CA HIS A 31 -41.20 19.93 13.08
C HIS A 31 -39.68 19.96 12.82
N GLN A 32 -39.20 20.83 11.94
CA GLN A 32 -37.78 20.88 11.54
C GLN A 32 -36.82 21.18 12.69
N ASP A 33 -37.22 22.05 13.64
CA ASP A 33 -36.38 22.40 14.79
C ASP A 33 -36.18 21.18 15.69
N ARG A 34 -37.27 20.45 15.96
CA ARG A 34 -37.24 19.18 16.73
C ARG A 34 -36.35 18.14 16.04
N MET A 35 -36.47 17.99 14.73
CA MET A 35 -35.65 17.05 13.95
C MET A 35 -34.17 17.37 14.05
N VAL A 36 -33.80 18.66 13.89
CA VAL A 36 -32.41 19.09 13.95
C VAL A 36 -31.83 18.93 15.35
N ASP A 37 -32.60 19.23 16.39
CA ASP A 37 -32.14 19.02 17.76
C ASP A 37 -31.90 17.53 18.05
N GLU A 38 -32.85 16.66 17.71
CA GLU A 38 -32.68 15.20 17.85
C GLU A 38 -31.45 14.67 17.07
N PHE A 39 -31.23 15.20 15.87
CA PHE A 39 -30.10 14.81 15.03
C PHE A 39 -28.76 15.19 15.65
N TYR A 40 -28.61 16.42 16.15
CA TYR A 40 -27.36 16.86 16.77
C TYR A 40 -27.14 16.29 18.17
N ASP A 41 -28.21 16.06 18.94
CA ASP A 41 -28.11 15.36 20.22
C ASP A 41 -27.57 13.94 20.02
N TYR A 42 -28.03 13.25 18.98
CA TYR A 42 -27.48 11.95 18.58
C TYR A 42 -25.98 12.03 18.21
N LEU A 43 -25.59 12.99 17.36
CA LEU A 43 -24.18 13.12 16.94
C LEU A 43 -23.25 13.59 18.06
N LEU A 44 -23.74 14.39 19.01
CA LEU A 44 -22.97 14.81 20.19
C LEU A 44 -22.81 13.67 21.21
N GLY A 45 -23.73 12.70 21.21
CA GLY A 45 -23.64 11.49 22.02
C GLY A 45 -22.56 10.49 21.57
N ILE A 46 -22.03 10.64 20.35
CA ILE A 46 -20.98 9.78 19.79
C ILE A 46 -19.64 10.53 19.84
N PRO A 47 -18.63 10.03 20.57
CA PRO A 47 -17.35 10.72 20.74
C PRO A 47 -16.67 11.12 19.42
N GLU A 48 -16.69 10.24 18.43
CA GLU A 48 -16.04 10.44 17.14
C GLU A 48 -16.66 11.63 16.37
N THR A 49 -17.99 11.72 16.32
CA THR A 49 -18.68 12.81 15.62
C THR A 49 -18.69 14.09 16.45
N ALA A 50 -18.77 14.01 17.78
CA ALA A 50 -18.69 15.16 18.67
C ALA A 50 -17.37 15.93 18.51
N THR A 51 -16.28 15.23 18.18
CA THR A 51 -14.98 15.90 17.96
C THR A 51 -14.97 16.87 16.77
N LEU A 52 -15.82 16.61 15.78
CA LEU A 52 -15.98 17.44 14.58
C LEU A 52 -16.93 18.64 14.80
N LEU A 53 -17.63 18.68 15.94
CA LEU A 53 -18.73 19.62 16.22
C LEU A 53 -18.44 20.57 17.40
N LYS A 54 -17.15 20.76 17.76
CA LYS A 54 -16.75 21.50 18.98
C LYS A 54 -17.00 23.01 18.94
N ASP A 55 -17.08 23.62 17.75
CA ASP A 55 -17.31 25.06 17.62
C ASP A 55 -18.80 25.39 17.60
N SER A 56 -19.27 26.17 18.57
CA SER A 56 -20.69 26.49 18.75
C SER A 56 -21.26 27.36 17.63
N VAL A 57 -20.44 28.25 17.04
CA VAL A 57 -20.85 29.09 15.90
C VAL A 57 -21.01 28.23 14.65
N THR A 58 -20.04 27.35 14.37
CA THR A 58 -20.14 26.37 13.29
C THR A 58 -21.33 25.43 13.50
N LEU A 59 -21.56 24.96 14.73
CA LEU A 59 -22.69 24.07 15.03
C LEU A 59 -24.04 24.73 14.69
N GLN A 60 -24.24 26.00 15.04
CA GLN A 60 -25.48 26.71 14.69
C GLN A 60 -25.66 26.83 13.17
N HIS A 61 -24.59 27.11 12.43
CA HIS A 61 -24.64 27.16 10.97
C HIS A 61 -24.96 25.80 10.34
N LEU A 62 -24.39 24.73 10.89
CA LEU A 62 -24.66 23.37 10.46
C LEU A 62 -26.11 22.97 10.76
N LYS A 63 -26.66 23.37 11.93
CA LYS A 63 -28.09 23.22 12.26
C LYS A 63 -28.99 23.84 11.19
N GLU A 64 -28.75 25.09 10.80
CA GLU A 64 -29.54 25.76 9.76
C GLU A 64 -29.40 25.09 8.38
N THR A 65 -28.20 24.60 8.05
CA THR A 65 -27.96 23.86 6.80
C THR A 65 -28.73 22.53 6.78
N LEU A 66 -28.76 21.83 7.92
CA LEU A 66 -29.50 20.58 8.07
C LEU A 66 -31.02 20.81 8.01
N LYS A 67 -31.55 21.88 8.63
CA LYS A 67 -32.97 22.26 8.51
C LYS A 67 -33.36 22.39 7.05
N LYS A 68 -32.58 23.17 6.29
CA LYS A 68 -32.83 23.37 4.86
C LYS A 68 -32.80 22.04 4.10
N TRP A 69 -31.78 21.22 4.30
CA TRP A 69 -31.70 19.90 3.65
C TRP A 69 -32.91 19.01 3.98
N PHE A 70 -33.34 18.99 5.25
CA PHE A 70 -34.50 18.22 5.67
C PHE A 70 -35.79 18.69 4.99
N ILE A 71 -36.02 20.00 4.89
CA ILE A 71 -37.17 20.54 4.15
C ILE A 71 -37.07 20.26 2.64
N ASP A 72 -35.86 20.29 2.08
CA ASP A 72 -35.63 19.99 0.67
C ASP A 72 -35.99 18.52 0.31
N LEU A 73 -35.98 17.59 1.27
CA LEU A 73 -36.53 16.22 1.09
C LEU A 73 -38.01 16.25 0.68
N PHE A 74 -38.74 17.27 1.08
CA PHE A 74 -40.18 17.46 0.84
C PHE A 74 -40.46 18.57 -0.18
N SER A 75 -39.47 18.98 -0.97
CA SER A 75 -39.62 20.06 -1.97
C SER A 75 -40.63 19.72 -3.08
N GLY A 76 -40.77 18.45 -3.44
CA GLY A 76 -41.59 17.98 -4.57
C GLY A 76 -40.93 18.15 -5.94
N THR A 77 -39.69 18.66 -6.00
CA THR A 77 -38.92 18.84 -7.24
C THR A 77 -37.52 18.26 -7.08
N TYR A 78 -37.24 17.16 -7.76
CA TYR A 78 -35.96 16.46 -7.66
C TYR A 78 -35.36 16.29 -9.06
N ASP A 79 -34.52 17.23 -9.47
CA ASP A 79 -33.90 17.29 -10.79
C ASP A 79 -32.37 17.08 -10.69
N ASN A 80 -31.65 17.35 -11.78
CA ASN A 80 -30.19 17.26 -11.76
C ASN A 80 -29.54 18.33 -10.86
N GLN A 81 -30.22 19.44 -10.57
CA GLN A 81 -29.73 20.44 -9.62
C GLN A 81 -29.79 19.92 -8.18
N TYR A 82 -30.85 19.17 -7.84
CA TYR A 82 -30.94 18.44 -6.57
C TYR A 82 -29.79 17.43 -6.43
N LEU A 83 -29.55 16.62 -7.47
CA LEU A 83 -28.44 15.67 -7.53
C LEU A 83 -27.08 16.35 -7.30
N LEU A 84 -26.78 17.44 -8.02
CA LEU A 84 -25.53 18.19 -7.87
C LEU A 84 -25.36 18.76 -6.46
N THR A 85 -26.45 19.19 -5.83
CA THR A 85 -26.42 19.69 -4.45
C THR A 85 -26.03 18.58 -3.49
N LEU A 86 -26.64 17.39 -3.60
CA LEU A 86 -26.30 16.24 -2.77
C LEU A 86 -24.87 15.76 -2.97
N GLN A 87 -24.35 15.76 -4.21
CA GLN A 87 -22.94 15.45 -4.47
C GLN A 87 -22.00 16.42 -3.75
N ARG A 88 -22.29 17.72 -3.75
CA ARG A 88 -21.50 18.71 -3.00
C ARG A 88 -21.55 18.44 -1.49
N VAL A 89 -22.71 18.07 -0.97
CA VAL A 89 -22.88 17.70 0.45
C VAL A 89 -22.05 16.44 0.78
N GLY A 90 -22.10 15.40 -0.06
CA GLY A 90 -21.29 14.19 0.13
C GLY A 90 -19.79 14.50 0.14
N LEU A 91 -19.32 15.30 -0.82
CA LEU A 91 -17.93 15.76 -0.88
C LEU A 91 -17.52 16.62 0.32
N ALA A 92 -18.44 17.40 0.90
CA ALA A 92 -18.16 18.19 2.10
C ALA A 92 -17.90 17.27 3.30
N HIS A 93 -18.69 16.21 3.48
CA HIS A 93 -18.47 15.23 4.56
C HIS A 93 -17.15 14.44 4.37
N VAL A 94 -16.84 14.06 3.14
CA VAL A 94 -15.54 13.45 2.78
C VAL A 94 -14.38 14.39 3.15
N ARG A 95 -14.49 15.67 2.82
CA ARG A 95 -13.42 16.66 3.05
C ARG A 95 -13.11 16.89 4.53
N VAL A 96 -14.13 16.85 5.39
CA VAL A 96 -13.94 16.98 6.85
C VAL A 96 -13.49 15.67 7.51
N GLY A 97 -13.32 14.59 6.73
CA GLY A 97 -12.86 13.30 7.23
C GLY A 97 -13.92 12.52 8.01
N LEU A 98 -15.21 12.85 7.86
CA LEU A 98 -16.28 12.10 8.50
C LEU A 98 -16.36 10.71 7.87
N ASN A 99 -16.30 9.64 8.68
CA ASN A 99 -16.46 8.28 8.16
C ASN A 99 -17.87 8.07 7.58
N ALA A 100 -17.98 7.44 6.40
CA ALA A 100 -19.25 7.13 5.73
C ALA A 100 -20.24 6.36 6.62
N HIS A 101 -19.75 5.57 7.58
CA HIS A 101 -20.57 4.91 8.59
C HIS A 101 -21.51 5.88 9.33
N PHE A 102 -21.01 7.06 9.71
CA PHE A 102 -21.81 8.04 10.44
C PHE A 102 -22.87 8.71 9.56
N VAL A 103 -22.63 8.83 8.24
CA VAL A 103 -23.67 9.29 7.30
C VAL A 103 -24.83 8.30 7.25
N ASN A 104 -24.52 7.00 7.20
CA ASN A 104 -25.54 5.94 7.25
C ASN A 104 -26.32 5.96 8.58
N ALA A 105 -25.60 6.07 9.70
CA ALA A 105 -26.19 6.10 11.03
C ALA A 105 -27.08 7.35 11.24
N ALA A 106 -26.61 8.53 10.80
CA ALA A 106 -27.36 9.77 10.84
C ALA A 106 -28.63 9.72 9.98
N MET A 107 -28.57 9.07 8.80
CA MET A 107 -29.74 8.88 7.96
C MET A 107 -30.82 8.00 8.62
N ASN A 108 -30.42 7.06 9.48
CA ASN A 108 -31.37 6.27 10.28
C ASN A 108 -32.15 7.15 11.26
N VAL A 109 -31.51 8.14 11.89
CA VAL A 109 -32.18 9.11 12.78
C VAL A 109 -33.26 9.87 12.03
N VAL A 110 -32.93 10.41 10.86
CA VAL A 110 -33.89 11.12 9.99
C VAL A 110 -35.04 10.21 9.58
N ARG A 111 -34.75 8.97 9.18
CA ARG A 111 -35.78 7.99 8.80
C ARG A 111 -36.73 7.67 9.95
N ARG A 112 -36.19 7.39 11.14
CA ARG A 112 -37.00 7.10 12.33
C ARG A 112 -37.92 8.27 12.65
N PHE A 113 -37.37 9.49 12.68
CA PHE A 113 -38.12 10.71 12.94
C PHE A 113 -39.29 10.88 11.96
N VAL A 114 -39.05 10.72 10.66
CA VAL A 114 -40.12 10.83 9.64
C VAL A 114 -41.18 9.75 9.81
N ILE A 115 -40.79 8.51 10.13
CA ILE A 115 -41.75 7.41 10.35
C ILE A 115 -42.64 7.70 11.57
N GLU A 116 -42.05 8.13 12.68
CA GLU A 116 -42.79 8.50 13.90
C GLU A 116 -43.76 9.64 13.63
N LEU A 117 -43.30 10.68 12.93
CA LEU A 117 -44.10 11.84 12.60
C LEU A 117 -45.29 11.49 11.67
N LEU A 118 -45.08 10.59 10.71
CA LEU A 118 -46.15 10.05 9.87
C LEU A 118 -47.15 9.20 10.67
N GLN A 119 -46.69 8.47 11.69
CA GLN A 119 -47.55 7.69 12.57
C GLN A 119 -48.44 8.58 13.44
N GLU A 120 -47.92 9.71 13.92
CA GLU A 120 -48.66 10.71 14.70
C GLU A 120 -49.76 11.40 13.89
N HIS A 121 -49.47 11.77 12.63
CA HIS A 121 -50.35 12.63 11.83
C HIS A 121 -51.31 11.88 10.90
N TYR A 122 -51.00 10.63 10.53
CA TYR A 122 -51.80 9.83 9.60
C TYR A 122 -52.24 8.50 10.26
N PRO A 123 -53.40 8.48 10.94
CA PRO A 123 -53.93 7.25 11.55
C PRO A 123 -54.34 6.19 10.52
N ASN A 124 -54.76 6.62 9.32
CA ASN A 124 -55.15 5.71 8.26
C ASN A 124 -53.93 4.97 7.71
N ILE A 125 -53.92 3.64 7.86
CA ILE A 125 -52.80 2.77 7.49
C ILE A 125 -52.45 2.87 6.00
N GLN A 126 -53.44 2.92 5.12
CA GLN A 126 -53.19 2.90 3.67
C GLN A 126 -52.66 4.24 3.17
N GLU A 127 -53.18 5.34 3.72
CA GLU A 127 -52.68 6.68 3.44
C GLU A 127 -51.25 6.86 3.97
N ARG A 128 -51.01 6.52 5.25
CA ARG A 128 -49.69 6.55 5.87
C ARG A 128 -48.67 5.72 5.09
N ARG A 129 -49.07 4.55 4.57
CA ARG A 129 -48.20 3.69 3.76
C ARG A 129 -47.72 4.39 2.48
N LYS A 130 -48.56 5.18 1.82
CA LYS A 130 -48.18 5.93 0.61
C LYS A 130 -47.11 6.96 0.93
N PHE A 131 -47.33 7.78 1.96
CA PHE A 131 -46.38 8.77 2.43
C PHE A 131 -45.05 8.15 2.88
N ARG A 132 -45.12 7.07 3.67
CA ARG A 132 -43.93 6.35 4.13
C ARG A 132 -43.11 5.80 2.97
N ASN A 133 -43.75 5.16 1.98
CA ASN A 133 -43.03 4.61 0.83
C ASN A 133 -42.33 5.72 0.03
N ALA A 134 -42.98 6.88 -0.17
CA ALA A 134 -42.35 8.01 -0.85
C ALA A 134 -41.16 8.59 -0.05
N ALA A 135 -41.32 8.71 1.28
CA ALA A 135 -40.28 9.16 2.20
C ALA A 135 -39.07 8.20 2.23
N GLU A 136 -39.30 6.89 2.29
CA GLU A 136 -38.23 5.89 2.25
C GLU A 136 -37.43 6.00 0.95
N LYS A 137 -38.10 6.09 -0.21
CA LYS A 137 -37.41 6.24 -1.50
C LYS A 137 -36.51 7.48 -1.54
N ILE A 138 -36.99 8.65 -1.11
CA ILE A 138 -36.19 9.88 -1.20
C ILE A 138 -35.02 9.86 -0.20
N ILE A 139 -35.21 9.28 0.99
CA ILE A 139 -34.14 9.09 1.98
C ILE A 139 -33.08 8.13 1.43
N ASP A 140 -33.48 7.02 0.80
CA ASP A 140 -32.56 6.06 0.20
C ASP A 140 -31.78 6.66 -0.98
N ILE A 141 -32.45 7.45 -1.83
CA ILE A 141 -31.80 8.20 -2.92
C ILE A 141 -30.75 9.17 -2.37
N ASN A 142 -31.07 9.89 -1.29
CA ASN A 142 -30.13 10.78 -0.63
C ASN A 142 -28.91 10.02 -0.12
N LEU A 143 -29.15 8.89 0.56
CA LEU A 143 -28.07 8.05 1.10
C LEU A 143 -27.18 7.48 0.00
N ASP A 144 -27.75 7.02 -1.11
CA ASP A 144 -27.03 6.51 -2.28
C ASP A 144 -26.08 7.58 -2.85
N ILE A 145 -26.62 8.76 -3.17
CA ILE A 145 -25.84 9.85 -3.76
C ILE A 145 -24.71 10.32 -2.82
N LEU A 146 -25.00 10.44 -1.52
CA LEU A 146 -24.00 10.82 -0.52
C LEU A 146 -22.91 9.75 -0.41
N SER A 147 -23.29 8.48 -0.38
CA SER A 147 -22.36 7.34 -0.26
C SER A 147 -21.49 7.16 -1.50
N ALA A 148 -22.00 7.46 -2.69
CA ALA A 148 -21.21 7.42 -3.92
C ALA A 148 -19.98 8.35 -3.86
N SER A 149 -20.09 9.50 -3.19
CA SER A 149 -18.97 10.43 -3.01
C SER A 149 -17.81 9.83 -2.20
N TYR A 150 -18.11 8.94 -1.26
CA TYR A 150 -17.11 8.22 -0.46
C TYR A 150 -16.41 7.12 -1.26
N GLN A 151 -17.18 6.34 -2.03
CA GLN A 151 -16.64 5.27 -2.86
C GLN A 151 -15.65 5.83 -3.91
N GLU A 152 -15.98 6.96 -4.52
CA GLU A 152 -15.08 7.62 -5.47
C GLU A 152 -13.75 8.06 -4.82
N GLU A 153 -13.77 8.49 -3.56
CA GLU A 153 -12.57 8.89 -2.83
C GLU A 153 -11.72 7.68 -2.41
N GLU A 154 -12.34 6.61 -1.91
CA GLU A 154 -11.65 5.37 -1.54
C GLU A 154 -11.00 4.70 -2.75
N LEU A 155 -11.70 4.62 -3.88
CA LEU A 155 -11.15 4.08 -5.12
C LEU A 155 -9.90 4.88 -5.55
N LYS A 156 -9.94 6.21 -5.51
CA LYS A 156 -8.77 7.05 -5.82
C LYS A 156 -7.58 6.73 -4.91
N LYS A 157 -7.79 6.57 -3.60
CA LYS A 157 -6.73 6.21 -2.65
C LYS A 157 -6.10 4.85 -2.97
N VAL A 158 -6.93 3.84 -3.24
CA VAL A 158 -6.47 2.47 -3.57
C VAL A 158 -5.69 2.43 -4.88
N PHE A 159 -6.18 3.12 -5.93
CA PHE A 159 -5.50 3.16 -7.23
C PHE A 159 -4.14 3.87 -7.15
N LEU A 160 -4.04 4.96 -6.38
CA LEU A 160 -2.78 5.66 -6.16
C LEU A 160 -1.76 4.76 -5.44
N SER A 161 -2.18 4.07 -4.36
CA SER A 161 -1.29 3.17 -3.59
C SER A 161 -0.71 2.05 -4.46
N ARG A 162 -1.57 1.34 -5.21
CA ARG A 162 -1.14 0.23 -6.08
C ARG A 162 -0.19 0.69 -7.21
N SER A 163 -0.44 1.87 -7.79
CA SER A 163 0.43 2.46 -8.81
C SER A 163 1.82 2.80 -8.24
N LEU A 164 1.87 3.39 -7.04
CA LEU A 164 3.12 3.75 -6.37
C LEU A 164 3.94 2.50 -6.01
N GLU A 165 3.31 1.50 -5.39
CA GLU A 165 3.97 0.23 -5.04
C GLU A 165 4.56 -0.45 -6.28
N SER A 166 3.78 -0.60 -7.35
CA SER A 166 4.25 -1.26 -8.57
C SER A 166 5.38 -0.49 -9.28
N LYS A 167 5.38 0.85 -9.24
CA LYS A 167 6.47 1.67 -9.79
C LYS A 167 7.74 1.56 -8.95
N LEU A 168 7.62 1.55 -7.63
CA LEU A 168 8.77 1.40 -6.73
C LEU A 168 9.43 0.03 -6.87
N ILE A 169 8.63 -1.04 -6.94
CA ILE A 169 9.14 -2.40 -7.16
C ILE A 169 9.90 -2.48 -8.48
N LYS A 170 9.31 -2.00 -9.58
CA LYS A 170 9.98 -2.00 -10.89
C LYS A 170 11.23 -1.13 -10.93
N ALA A 171 11.25 -0.01 -10.20
CA ALA A 171 12.43 0.85 -10.11
C ALA A 171 13.55 0.15 -9.34
N ALA A 172 13.23 -0.51 -8.22
CA ALA A 172 14.18 -1.29 -7.44
C ALA A 172 14.76 -2.46 -8.25
N GLU A 173 13.93 -3.23 -8.96
CA GLU A 173 14.38 -4.32 -9.83
C GLU A 173 15.37 -3.84 -10.91
N ARG A 174 15.05 -2.74 -11.59
CA ARG A 174 15.94 -2.14 -12.61
C ARG A 174 17.25 -1.63 -12.01
N PHE A 175 17.17 -1.01 -10.84
CA PHE A 175 18.35 -0.52 -10.14
C PHE A 175 19.27 -1.67 -9.72
N THR A 176 18.72 -2.73 -9.12
CA THR A 176 19.47 -3.94 -8.76
C THR A 176 20.11 -4.60 -9.99
N TYR A 177 19.38 -4.72 -11.10
CA TYR A 177 19.93 -5.24 -12.35
C TYR A 177 21.11 -4.39 -12.84
N GLY A 178 20.98 -3.06 -12.78
CA GLY A 178 22.07 -2.13 -13.13
C GLY A 178 23.31 -2.30 -12.26
N LEU A 179 23.13 -2.43 -10.94
CA LEU A 179 24.25 -2.67 -10.00
C LEU A 179 24.97 -3.99 -10.31
N ASN A 180 24.23 -5.08 -10.55
CA ASN A 180 24.82 -6.38 -10.87
C ASN A 180 25.58 -6.32 -12.20
N LEU A 181 25.09 -5.58 -13.20
CA LEU A 181 25.80 -5.40 -14.47
C LEU A 181 27.13 -4.66 -14.27
N ILE A 182 27.13 -3.59 -13.49
CA ILE A 182 28.35 -2.85 -13.14
C ILE A 182 29.34 -3.77 -12.42
N LEU A 183 28.87 -4.58 -11.48
CA LEU A 183 29.70 -5.54 -10.74
C LEU A 183 30.35 -6.57 -11.67
N VAL A 184 29.61 -7.16 -12.62
CA VAL A 184 30.15 -8.10 -13.61
C VAL A 184 31.22 -7.45 -14.48
N ILE A 185 30.99 -6.22 -14.95
CA ILE A 185 31.97 -5.49 -15.77
C ILE A 185 33.24 -5.21 -14.96
N ALA A 186 33.09 -4.77 -13.70
CA ALA A 186 34.21 -4.52 -12.81
C ALA A 186 35.02 -5.80 -12.53
N LEU A 187 34.34 -6.92 -12.22
CA LEU A 187 34.98 -8.22 -12.03
C LEU A 187 35.73 -8.67 -13.28
N ALA A 188 35.12 -8.57 -14.46
CA ALA A 188 35.78 -8.93 -15.73
C ALA A 188 37.04 -8.09 -15.98
N GLY A 189 37.00 -6.79 -15.68
CA GLY A 189 38.16 -5.90 -15.78
C GLY A 189 39.31 -6.32 -14.85
N VAL A 190 39.01 -6.62 -13.59
CA VAL A 190 39.99 -7.11 -12.62
C VAL A 190 40.56 -8.46 -13.04
N SER A 191 39.72 -9.39 -13.53
CA SER A 191 40.15 -10.70 -14.02
C SER A 191 41.21 -10.60 -15.11
N LEU A 192 41.03 -9.69 -16.07
CA LEU A 192 42.03 -9.45 -17.12
C LEU A 192 43.37 -8.98 -16.55
N GLY A 193 43.35 -8.11 -15.55
CA GLY A 193 44.55 -7.67 -14.85
C GLY A 193 45.28 -8.81 -14.14
N VAL A 194 44.54 -9.68 -13.44
CA VAL A 194 45.13 -10.86 -12.76
C VAL A 194 45.73 -11.84 -13.76
N VAL A 195 45.09 -12.07 -14.91
CA VAL A 195 45.64 -12.92 -15.98
C VAL A 195 46.95 -12.33 -16.52
N ALA A 196 47.03 -11.01 -16.71
CA ALA A 196 48.27 -10.36 -17.14
C ALA A 196 49.39 -10.51 -16.10
N LEU A 197 49.07 -10.41 -14.80
CA LEU A 197 50.03 -10.66 -13.71
C LEU A 197 50.52 -12.11 -13.72
N PHE A 198 49.63 -13.09 -13.90
CA PHE A 198 50.03 -14.49 -13.98
C PHE A 198 50.99 -14.77 -15.14
N VAL A 199 50.74 -14.19 -16.32
CA VAL A 199 51.67 -14.28 -17.46
C VAL A 199 53.03 -13.65 -17.12
N TRP A 200 53.03 -12.51 -16.42
CA TRP A 200 54.26 -11.86 -15.97
C TRP A 200 55.04 -12.72 -14.97
N ASP A 201 54.35 -13.36 -14.01
CA ASP A 201 54.95 -14.29 -13.04
C ASP A 201 55.61 -15.49 -13.75
N ILE A 202 54.93 -16.08 -14.75
CA ILE A 202 55.49 -17.17 -15.56
C ILE A 202 56.77 -16.73 -16.28
N LEU A 203 56.76 -15.56 -16.92
CA LEU A 203 57.94 -15.04 -17.61
C LEU A 203 59.11 -14.80 -16.65
N HIS A 204 58.83 -14.45 -15.39
CA HIS A 204 59.84 -14.25 -14.35
C HIS A 204 60.53 -15.56 -13.94
N ILE A 205 59.79 -16.67 -13.88
CA ILE A 205 60.34 -18.02 -13.62
C ILE A 205 61.41 -18.37 -14.67
N PHE A 206 61.15 -18.08 -15.95
CA PHE A 206 62.09 -18.35 -17.04
C PHE A 206 63.35 -17.47 -17.02
N ARG A 207 63.36 -16.36 -16.26
CA ARG A 207 64.50 -15.43 -16.17
C ARG A 207 65.46 -15.69 -15.00
N GLY A 208 65.18 -16.69 -14.14
CA GLY A 208 66.16 -17.20 -13.15
C GLY A 208 65.72 -17.18 -11.68
N ASP A 209 64.62 -16.53 -11.31
CA ASP A 209 64.10 -16.48 -9.93
C ASP A 209 62.96 -17.50 -9.71
N VAL A 210 63.32 -18.80 -9.75
CA VAL A 210 62.36 -19.92 -9.78
C VAL A 210 61.51 -20.00 -8.51
N GLU A 211 62.09 -19.83 -7.32
CA GLU A 211 61.36 -19.96 -6.05
C GLU A 211 60.30 -18.86 -5.88
N LYS A 212 60.66 -17.60 -6.14
CA LYS A 212 59.74 -16.46 -6.05
C LYS A 212 58.67 -16.50 -7.15
N GLY A 213 59.04 -16.92 -8.36
CA GLY A 213 58.12 -17.02 -9.48
C GLY A 213 57.07 -18.11 -9.32
N ILE A 214 57.43 -19.30 -8.78
CA ILE A 214 56.47 -20.39 -8.53
C ILE A 214 55.45 -19.99 -7.47
N LEU A 215 55.89 -19.37 -6.36
CA LEU A 215 54.99 -18.89 -5.30
C LEU A 215 54.02 -17.81 -5.80
N GLY A 216 54.51 -16.88 -6.63
CA GLY A 216 53.69 -15.85 -7.28
C GLY A 216 52.63 -16.46 -8.19
N ALA A 217 53.04 -17.32 -9.12
CA ALA A 217 52.17 -17.96 -10.10
C ALA A 217 51.07 -18.83 -9.46
N LEU A 218 51.39 -19.57 -8.40
CA LEU A 218 50.38 -20.37 -7.69
C LEU A 218 49.38 -19.48 -6.93
N GLY A 219 49.85 -18.36 -6.38
CA GLY A 219 49.02 -17.37 -5.73
C GLY A 219 48.08 -16.65 -6.71
N THR A 220 48.55 -16.31 -7.92
CA THR A 220 47.73 -15.68 -8.97
C THR A 220 46.76 -16.67 -9.61
N LEU A 221 47.11 -17.96 -9.72
CA LEU A 221 46.21 -19.03 -10.18
C LEU A 221 44.97 -19.17 -9.28
N LEU A 222 45.14 -19.17 -7.95
CA LEU A 222 44.01 -19.25 -7.01
C LEU A 222 43.11 -18.01 -7.08
N ILE A 223 43.68 -16.82 -7.33
CA ILE A 223 42.91 -15.60 -7.54
C ILE A 223 42.10 -15.69 -8.84
N ILE A 224 42.68 -16.23 -9.93
CA ILE A 224 41.95 -16.45 -11.18
C ILE A 224 40.75 -17.38 -10.94
N TRP A 225 40.94 -18.48 -10.20
CA TRP A 225 39.85 -19.39 -9.86
C TRP A 225 38.74 -18.68 -9.07
N MET A 226 39.09 -17.90 -8.04
CA MET A 226 38.11 -17.11 -7.27
C MET A 226 37.34 -16.12 -8.16
N MET A 227 38.03 -15.45 -9.09
CA MET A 227 37.40 -14.52 -10.02
C MET A 227 36.43 -15.21 -10.98
N ILE A 228 36.76 -16.42 -11.45
CA ILE A 228 35.86 -17.23 -12.29
C ILE A 228 34.61 -17.62 -11.50
N GLU A 229 34.77 -18.10 -10.27
CA GLU A 229 33.66 -18.52 -9.41
C GLU A 229 32.72 -17.35 -9.08
N LEU A 230 33.27 -16.18 -8.71
CA LEU A 230 32.50 -14.97 -8.47
C LEU A 230 31.76 -14.50 -9.74
N MET A 231 32.44 -14.48 -10.88
CA MET A 231 31.86 -14.04 -12.15
C MET A 231 30.71 -14.96 -12.60
N ASP A 232 30.86 -16.29 -12.49
CA ASP A 232 29.80 -17.23 -12.84
C ASP A 232 28.57 -17.07 -11.93
N ASN A 233 28.79 -16.79 -10.63
CA ASN A 233 27.70 -16.49 -9.70
C ASN A 233 26.98 -15.17 -10.03
N GLU A 234 27.71 -14.12 -10.38
CA GLU A 234 27.10 -12.85 -10.78
C GLU A 234 26.33 -12.96 -12.11
N ILE A 235 26.85 -13.73 -13.08
CA ILE A 235 26.14 -14.03 -14.34
C ILE A 235 24.86 -14.81 -14.07
N LYS A 236 24.88 -15.81 -13.17
CA LYS A 236 23.69 -16.54 -12.75
C LYS A 236 22.66 -15.62 -12.09
N THR A 237 23.11 -14.69 -11.27
CA THR A 237 22.24 -13.69 -10.61
C THR A 237 21.62 -12.74 -11.65
N LEU A 238 22.36 -12.30 -12.67
CA LEU A 238 21.83 -11.52 -13.79
C LEU A 238 20.78 -12.26 -14.63
N LYS A 239 20.88 -13.59 -14.74
CA LYS A 239 19.90 -14.44 -15.44
C LYS A 239 18.66 -14.77 -14.61
N GLY A 240 18.49 -14.15 -13.44
CA GLY A 240 17.36 -14.39 -12.54
C GLY A 240 17.56 -15.53 -11.55
N GLY A 241 18.79 -16.03 -11.39
CA GLY A 241 19.16 -16.97 -10.34
C GLY A 241 19.11 -16.34 -8.95
N LYS A 242 18.94 -17.16 -7.91
CA LYS A 242 19.01 -16.71 -6.51
C LYS A 242 20.47 -16.45 -6.11
N PHE A 243 20.67 -15.47 -5.23
CA PHE A 243 21.97 -15.17 -4.65
C PHE A 243 22.48 -16.37 -3.83
N ASN A 244 23.62 -16.94 -4.24
CA ASN A 244 24.20 -18.10 -3.57
C ASN A 244 25.30 -17.68 -2.57
N ILE A 245 24.93 -17.62 -1.29
CA ILE A 245 25.85 -17.29 -0.18
C ILE A 245 27.04 -18.28 -0.11
N LEU A 246 26.86 -19.54 -0.54
CA LEU A 246 27.91 -20.55 -0.49
C LEU A 246 29.13 -20.19 -1.35
N VAL A 247 28.91 -19.47 -2.45
CA VAL A 247 30.00 -19.01 -3.33
C VAL A 247 30.93 -18.06 -2.58
N PHE A 248 30.39 -17.11 -1.82
CA PHE A 248 31.19 -16.17 -1.04
C PHE A 248 31.98 -16.87 0.07
N ILE A 249 31.37 -17.83 0.77
CA ILE A 249 32.06 -18.62 1.79
C ILE A 249 33.18 -19.45 1.15
N GLY A 250 32.93 -20.06 -0.02
CA GLY A 250 33.92 -20.83 -0.78
C GLY A 250 35.12 -19.98 -1.21
N VAL A 251 34.89 -18.76 -1.68
CA VAL A 251 35.95 -17.80 -2.04
C VAL A 251 36.80 -17.44 -0.83
N ILE A 252 36.19 -17.19 0.34
CA ILE A 252 36.93 -16.91 1.58
C ILE A 252 37.78 -18.12 2.00
N ILE A 253 37.23 -19.33 1.91
CA ILE A 253 37.96 -20.57 2.20
C ILE A 253 39.19 -20.70 1.29
N VAL A 254 39.04 -20.48 -0.02
CA VAL A 254 40.16 -20.55 -0.96
C VAL A 254 41.20 -19.45 -0.73
N ALA A 255 40.76 -18.24 -0.37
CA ALA A 255 41.65 -17.17 0.03
C ALA A 255 42.48 -17.53 1.27
N LEU A 256 41.87 -18.18 2.27
CA LEU A 256 42.59 -18.66 3.46
C LEU A 256 43.53 -19.82 3.16
N ILE A 257 43.14 -20.75 2.28
CA ILE A 257 44.04 -21.83 1.83
C ILE A 257 45.28 -21.25 1.15
N ARG A 258 45.10 -20.23 0.30
CA ARG A 258 46.22 -19.48 -0.31
C ARG A 258 47.13 -18.86 0.76
N GLU A 259 46.55 -18.21 1.75
CA GLU A 259 47.30 -17.53 2.82
C GLU A 259 48.08 -18.52 3.69
N ILE A 260 47.48 -19.66 4.05
CA ILE A 260 48.14 -20.77 4.74
C ILE A 260 49.33 -21.28 3.93
N LEU A 261 49.13 -21.54 2.63
CA LEU A 261 50.18 -22.09 1.77
C LEU A 261 51.37 -21.12 1.62
N ILE A 262 51.11 -19.83 1.45
CA ILE A 262 52.17 -18.81 1.38
C ILE A 262 52.90 -18.70 2.72
N SER A 263 52.17 -18.69 3.84
CA SER A 263 52.73 -18.54 5.18
C SER A 263 53.61 -19.73 5.59
N THR A 264 53.21 -20.95 5.25
CA THR A 264 54.02 -22.16 5.48
C THR A 264 55.32 -22.13 4.68
N LEU A 265 55.27 -21.67 3.42
CA LEU A 265 56.45 -21.61 2.55
C LEU A 265 57.41 -20.49 2.96
N ARG A 266 56.91 -19.40 3.56
CA ARG A 266 57.72 -18.30 4.12
C ARG A 266 58.32 -18.58 5.50
N HIS A 267 58.01 -19.72 6.12
CA HIS A 267 58.43 -20.06 7.49
C HIS A 267 58.00 -19.00 8.53
N ASP A 268 56.78 -18.47 8.40
CA ASP A 268 56.23 -17.55 9.39
C ASP A 268 56.00 -18.23 10.76
N MET A 269 55.75 -17.44 11.81
CA MET A 269 55.61 -17.93 13.18
C MET A 269 54.48 -18.97 13.35
N LEU A 270 54.72 -19.97 14.20
CA LEU A 270 53.76 -21.07 14.47
C LEU A 270 52.39 -20.57 14.96
N GLU A 271 52.34 -19.45 15.70
CA GLU A 271 51.08 -18.84 16.16
C GLU A 271 50.17 -18.42 15.01
N THR A 272 50.74 -17.87 13.94
CA THR A 272 49.99 -17.44 12.74
C THR A 272 49.38 -18.63 12.00
N GLN A 273 50.13 -19.74 11.90
CA GLN A 273 49.65 -20.96 11.22
C GLN A 273 48.50 -21.63 11.99
N ILE A 274 48.59 -21.69 13.33
CA ILE A 274 47.53 -22.25 14.18
C ILE A 274 46.26 -21.40 14.07
N PHE A 275 46.39 -20.07 14.07
CA PHE A 275 45.25 -19.16 13.92
C PHE A 275 44.52 -19.32 12.57
N LEU A 276 45.29 -19.36 11.47
CA LEU A 276 44.73 -19.55 10.12
C LEU A 276 44.04 -20.92 9.97
N ALA A 277 44.65 -21.99 10.50
CA ALA A 277 44.05 -23.33 10.49
C ALA A 277 42.75 -23.39 11.31
N GLY A 278 42.71 -22.72 12.48
CA GLY A 278 41.51 -22.61 13.30
C GLY A 278 40.38 -21.87 12.58
N THR A 279 40.69 -20.77 11.90
CA THR A 279 39.71 -19.98 11.14
C THR A 279 39.17 -20.76 9.93
N LEU A 280 40.03 -21.50 9.23
CA LEU A 280 39.63 -22.37 8.12
C LEU A 280 38.64 -23.45 8.60
N LEU A 281 38.88 -24.06 9.75
CA LEU A 281 38.00 -25.07 10.33
C LEU A 281 36.62 -24.50 10.66
N ILE A 282 36.57 -23.31 11.28
CA ILE A 282 35.31 -22.61 11.59
C ILE A 282 34.53 -22.31 10.30
N LEU A 283 35.19 -21.78 9.28
CA LEU A 283 34.54 -21.49 8.00
C LEU A 283 34.07 -22.75 7.27
N GLY A 284 34.79 -23.87 7.39
CA GLY A 284 34.35 -25.17 6.89
C GLY A 284 33.06 -25.66 7.56
N ILE A 285 32.93 -25.47 8.88
CA ILE A 285 31.69 -25.76 9.62
C ILE A 285 30.55 -24.84 9.16
N VAL A 286 30.80 -23.54 9.01
CA VAL A 286 29.81 -22.58 8.52
C VAL A 286 29.35 -22.95 7.12
N TYR A 287 30.26 -23.30 6.21
CA TYR A 287 29.95 -23.77 4.86
C TYR A 287 29.04 -24.99 4.90
N PHE A 288 29.36 -25.99 5.73
CA PHE A 288 28.55 -27.21 5.88
C PHE A 288 27.13 -26.91 6.40
N LEU A 289 27.00 -26.08 7.42
CA LEU A 289 25.71 -25.69 8.00
C LEU A 289 24.84 -24.93 7.00
N VAL A 290 25.43 -23.96 6.29
CA VAL A 290 24.72 -23.18 5.27
C VAL A 290 24.31 -24.08 4.10
N SER A 291 25.18 -25.01 3.68
CA SER A 291 24.90 -25.95 2.60
C SER A 291 23.71 -26.84 2.94
N LYS A 292 23.67 -27.38 4.17
CA LYS A 292 22.56 -28.20 4.63
C LYS A 292 21.24 -27.41 4.69
N SER A 293 21.28 -26.18 5.17
CA SER A 293 20.09 -25.32 5.26
C SER A 293 19.52 -24.92 3.89
N GLN A 294 20.37 -24.72 2.88
CA GLN A 294 19.89 -24.40 1.53
C GLN A 294 19.29 -25.62 0.81
N GLN A 295 19.77 -26.83 1.09
CA GLN A 295 19.25 -28.07 0.51
C GLN A 295 17.82 -28.42 0.98
N GLU A 296 17.45 -28.00 2.19
CA GLU A 296 16.09 -28.19 2.74
C GLU A 296 15.05 -27.19 2.21
N ARG A 297 15.46 -26.15 1.46
CA ARG A 297 14.59 -25.06 0.94
C ARG A 297 14.32 -25.10 -0.57
N THR A 298 14.88 -26.07 -1.28
CA THR A 298 14.60 -26.38 -2.70
C THR A 298 13.72 -27.60 -2.79
#